data_AF-A0A7W0GIQ0-F1
#
_entry.id   AF-A0A7W0GIQ0-F1
#
_cell.length_a   1.000
_cell.length_b   1.000
_cell.length_c   1.000
_cell.angle_alpha   90.00
_cell.angle_beta   90.00
_cell.angle_gamma   90.00
#
_symmetry.space_group_name_H-M   'P 1'
#
loop_
_entity.id
_entity.type
_entity.pdbx_description
1 polymer ?
#
loop_
_entity_poly.entity_id
_entity_poly.type
_entity_poly.pdbx_seq_one_letter_code
_entity_poly.pdbx_strand_id
1 'polypeptide(L)'
;MDQDSVRRREKEAFGGVKFGATFLGWLTAVGAVLLLASLVTAAVTGLGIDDQVSSQNLRDVGIGAAIVLLAILSVAYFLGGYVAGRMSRFSGLRQGVAVWLWGLLIAVALAVVGLVADEQTNITNRVSLPPIPIDSNDVTTAGLIGLAVVLGVTLLAAMAGGMAGMRFHRKVDRAGFDTSSPDA
;
A
#
# COMPACT_ATOMS: atom_id res chain seq x y z
N MET A 1 26.61 -24.00 22.49
CA MET A 1 25.17 -23.80 22.22
C MET A 1 25.06 -23.39 20.76
N ASP A 2 24.34 -24.17 19.94
CA ASP A 2 24.31 -24.03 18.49
C ASP A 2 23.66 -22.70 18.05
N GLN A 3 24.29 -21.93 17.17
CA GLN A 3 23.84 -20.57 16.77
C GLN A 3 22.44 -20.59 16.15
N ASP A 4 22.11 -21.65 15.40
CA ASP A 4 20.79 -21.83 14.81
C ASP A 4 19.70 -22.02 15.87
N SER A 5 20.03 -22.65 17.01
CA SER A 5 19.11 -22.83 18.13
C SER A 5 18.82 -21.53 18.90
N VAL A 6 19.75 -20.57 18.91
CA VAL A 6 19.54 -19.25 19.51
C VAL A 6 18.68 -18.39 18.59
N ARG A 7 19.00 -18.36 17.29
CA ARG A 7 18.27 -17.60 16.28
C ARG A 7 16.82 -18.08 16.10
N ARG A 8 16.58 -19.38 16.25
CA ARG A 8 15.24 -19.97 16.22
C ARG A 8 14.40 -19.55 17.43
N ARG A 9 14.98 -19.56 18.64
CA ARG A 9 14.34 -19.06 19.86
C ARG A 9 14.03 -17.56 19.80
N GLU A 10 14.93 -16.74 19.25
CA GLU A 10 14.68 -15.31 19.06
C GLU A 10 13.57 -15.03 18.03
N LYS A 11 13.50 -15.81 16.95
CA LYS A 11 12.40 -15.75 15.98
C LYS A 11 11.07 -16.23 16.58
N GLU A 12 11.09 -17.25 17.43
CA GLU A 12 9.89 -17.73 18.12
C GLU A 12 9.40 -16.71 19.16
N ALA A 13 10.29 -16.05 19.88
CA ALA A 13 9.94 -15.05 20.89
C ALA A 13 9.58 -13.66 20.30
N PHE A 14 10.22 -13.23 19.21
CA PHE A 14 10.10 -11.87 18.65
C PHE A 14 9.70 -11.79 17.17
N GLY A 15 9.41 -12.92 16.51
CA GLY A 15 9.09 -13.00 15.07
C GLY A 15 7.64 -12.70 14.68
N GLY A 16 6.90 -12.01 15.55
CA GLY A 16 5.51 -11.63 15.34
C GLY A 16 5.33 -10.36 14.50
N VAL A 17 4.08 -10.12 14.08
CA VAL A 17 3.66 -8.86 13.46
C VAL A 17 3.70 -7.75 14.51
N LYS A 18 4.44 -6.68 14.25
CA LYS A 18 4.54 -5.55 15.16
C LYS A 18 3.45 -4.55 14.81
N PHE A 19 2.33 -4.62 15.53
CA PHE A 19 1.12 -3.82 15.28
C PHE A 19 1.42 -2.33 15.04
N GLY A 20 2.18 -1.67 15.93
CA GLY A 20 2.53 -0.25 15.80
C GLY A 20 3.37 0.06 14.56
N ALA A 21 4.34 -0.81 14.21
CA ALA A 21 5.15 -0.63 13.01
C ALA A 21 4.31 -0.76 11.72
N THR A 22 3.36 -1.69 11.71
CA THR A 22 2.49 -1.92 10.55
C THR A 22 1.44 -0.82 10.39
N PHE A 23 0.95 -0.25 11.49
CA PHE A 23 0.07 0.91 11.46
C PHE A 23 0.81 2.15 10.93
N LEU A 24 2.02 2.44 11.41
CA LEU A 24 2.83 3.56 10.91
C LEU A 24 3.26 3.35 9.45
N GLY A 25 3.55 2.11 9.06
CA GLY A 25 3.78 1.76 7.65
C GLY A 25 2.56 2.06 6.79
N TRP A 26 1.35 1.69 7.24
CA TRP A 26 0.12 2.03 6.53
C TRP A 26 -0.12 3.54 6.46
N LEU A 27 0.09 4.27 7.57
CA LEU A 27 -0.02 5.73 7.59
C LEU A 27 0.95 6.39 6.61
N THR A 28 2.17 5.85 6.50
CA THR A 28 3.16 6.29 5.50
C THR A 28 2.66 6.04 4.07
N ALA A 29 2.06 4.88 3.81
CA ALA A 29 1.49 4.59 2.50
C ALA A 29 0.37 5.59 2.16
N VAL A 30 -0.56 5.87 3.07
CA VAL A 30 -1.63 6.87 2.86
C VAL A 30 -1.04 8.25 2.58
N GLY A 31 -0.08 8.70 3.38
CA GLY A 31 0.60 9.98 3.15
C GLY A 31 1.30 10.03 1.80
N ALA A 32 1.98 8.95 1.39
CA ALA A 32 2.64 8.86 0.11
C ALA A 32 1.64 8.88 -1.08
N VAL A 33 0.49 8.21 -0.96
CA VAL A 33 -0.57 8.28 -1.97
C VAL A 33 -1.02 9.73 -2.16
N LEU A 34 -1.32 10.44 -1.07
CA LEU A 34 -1.79 11.82 -1.13
C LEU A 34 -0.75 12.76 -1.74
N LEU A 35 0.51 12.66 -1.30
CA LEU A 35 1.60 13.48 -1.84
C LEU A 35 1.82 13.21 -3.32
N LEU A 36 1.93 11.95 -3.74
CA LEU A 36 2.15 11.60 -5.15
C LEU A 36 0.95 11.98 -6.03
N ALA A 37 -0.28 11.76 -5.55
CA ALA A 37 -1.49 12.16 -6.26
C ALA A 37 -1.56 13.69 -6.44
N SER A 38 -1.22 14.46 -5.40
CA SER A 38 -1.16 15.93 -5.50
C SER A 38 -0.10 16.40 -6.49
N LEU A 39 1.06 15.73 -6.54
CA LEU A 39 2.14 16.07 -7.45
C LEU A 39 1.73 15.81 -8.91
N VAL A 40 1.12 14.64 -9.16
CA VAL A 40 0.59 14.31 -10.49
C VAL A 40 -0.50 15.30 -10.90
N THR A 41 -1.43 15.63 -9.99
CA THR A 41 -2.48 16.61 -10.26
C THR A 41 -1.89 17.98 -10.61
N ALA A 42 -0.92 18.46 -9.83
CA ALA A 42 -0.23 19.71 -10.10
C ALA A 42 0.54 19.70 -11.43
N ALA A 43 1.13 18.57 -11.82
CA ALA A 43 1.81 18.43 -13.10
C ALA A 43 0.81 18.45 -14.28
N VAL A 44 -0.31 17.74 -14.15
CA VAL A 44 -1.37 17.70 -15.19
C VAL A 44 -1.95 19.10 -15.42
N THR A 45 -2.24 19.83 -14.35
CA THR A 45 -2.79 21.20 -14.45
C THR A 45 -1.72 22.20 -14.89
N GLY A 46 -0.52 22.16 -14.31
CA GLY A 46 0.55 23.10 -14.61
C GLY A 46 1.11 22.98 -16.03
N LEU A 47 1.00 21.80 -16.66
CA LEU A 47 1.41 21.56 -18.04
C LEU A 47 0.28 21.71 -19.05
N GLY A 48 -0.96 22.03 -18.62
CA GLY A 48 -2.11 22.13 -19.52
C GLY A 48 -2.50 20.81 -20.20
N ILE A 49 -2.24 19.68 -19.53
CA ILE A 49 -2.57 18.33 -20.05
C ILE A 49 -4.09 18.09 -19.97
N ASP A 50 -4.78 18.73 -19.04
CA ASP A 50 -6.25 18.71 -18.88
C ASP A 50 -6.98 18.96 -20.21
N ASP A 51 -6.64 20.05 -20.90
CA ASP A 51 -7.29 20.45 -22.15
C ASP A 51 -7.09 19.38 -23.26
N GLN A 52 -5.93 18.73 -23.27
CA GLN A 52 -5.61 17.66 -24.23
C GLN A 52 -6.39 16.39 -23.91
N VAL A 53 -6.47 16.03 -22.63
CA VAL A 53 -7.23 14.86 -22.14
C VAL A 53 -8.71 14.98 -22.49
N SER A 54 -9.28 16.19 -22.39
CA SER A 54 -10.67 16.46 -22.75
C SER A 54 -11.00 16.20 -24.23
N SER A 55 -9.99 16.21 -25.10
CA SER A 55 -10.13 15.95 -26.55
C SER A 55 -9.87 14.49 -26.97
N GLN A 56 -9.43 13.63 -26.04
CA GLN A 56 -9.04 12.25 -26.31
C GLN A 56 -10.19 11.26 -26.09
N ASN A 57 -10.03 10.04 -26.62
CA ASN A 57 -10.96 8.96 -26.34
C ASN A 57 -11.01 8.65 -24.83
N LEU A 58 -12.21 8.61 -24.25
CA LEU A 58 -12.40 8.30 -22.81
C LEU A 58 -11.73 6.98 -22.39
N ARG A 59 -11.68 5.99 -23.28
CA ARG A 59 -11.06 4.69 -23.00
C ARG A 59 -9.54 4.80 -22.82
N ASP A 60 -8.86 5.57 -23.68
CA ASP A 60 -7.40 5.71 -23.64
C ASP A 60 -6.97 6.55 -22.43
N VAL A 61 -7.73 7.62 -22.15
CA VAL A 61 -7.59 8.43 -20.93
C VAL A 61 -7.78 7.57 -19.68
N GLY A 62 -8.82 6.73 -19.65
CA GLY A 62 -9.10 5.85 -18.53
C GLY A 62 -7.97 4.86 -18.25
N ILE A 63 -7.38 4.27 -19.30
CA ILE A 63 -6.22 3.38 -19.16
C ILE A 63 -4.99 4.13 -18.64
N GLY A 64 -4.70 5.32 -19.20
CA GLY A 64 -3.59 6.15 -18.73
C GLY A 64 -3.71 6.52 -17.26
N ALA A 65 -4.89 6.99 -16.84
CA ALA A 65 -5.19 7.32 -15.46
C ALA A 65 -5.06 6.09 -14.53
N ALA A 66 -5.54 4.92 -14.97
CA ALA A 66 -5.43 3.68 -14.21
C ALA A 66 -3.96 3.25 -14.01
N ILE A 67 -3.11 3.38 -15.03
CA ILE A 67 -1.68 3.06 -14.95
C ILE A 67 -0.98 4.01 -13.96
N VAL A 68 -1.24 5.31 -14.05
CA VAL A 68 -0.66 6.31 -13.15
C VAL A 68 -1.10 6.06 -11.71
N LEU A 69 -2.38 5.78 -11.47
CA LEU A 69 -2.89 5.42 -10.15
C LEU A 69 -2.21 4.15 -9.61
N LEU A 70 -2.09 3.11 -10.45
CA LEU A 70 -1.42 1.87 -10.06
C LEU A 70 0.05 2.10 -9.70
N ALA A 71 0.76 2.96 -10.43
CA ALA A 71 2.13 3.35 -10.12
C ALA A 71 2.22 4.08 -8.77
N ILE A 72 1.33 5.05 -8.50
CA ILE A 72 1.24 5.76 -7.22
C ILE A 72 1.04 4.77 -6.07
N LEU A 73 0.03 3.91 -6.19
CA LEU A 73 -0.28 2.91 -5.18
C LEU A 73 0.88 1.93 -4.95
N SER A 74 1.54 1.50 -6.02
CA SER A 74 2.71 0.62 -5.94
C SER A 74 3.83 1.27 -5.14
N VAL A 75 4.20 2.51 -5.47
CA VAL A 75 5.27 3.24 -4.76
C VAL A 75 4.89 3.47 -3.30
N ALA A 76 3.64 3.91 -3.05
CA ALA A 76 3.16 4.19 -1.71
C ALA A 76 3.17 2.96 -0.80
N TYR A 77 2.63 1.82 -1.27
CA TYR A 77 2.63 0.58 -0.49
C TYR A 77 4.04 0.01 -0.32
N PHE A 78 4.93 0.18 -1.29
CA PHE A 78 6.35 -0.14 -1.11
C PHE A 78 6.99 0.67 0.03
N LEU A 79 6.75 1.99 0.07
CA LEU A 79 7.27 2.85 1.14
C LEU A 79 6.70 2.48 2.51
N GLY A 80 5.39 2.18 2.58
CA GLY A 80 4.75 1.74 3.81
C GLY A 80 5.31 0.41 4.33
N GLY A 81 5.47 -0.56 3.44
CA GLY A 81 6.15 -1.82 3.74
C GLY A 81 7.59 -1.59 4.22
N TYR A 82 8.34 -0.70 3.56
CA TYR A 82 9.72 -0.36 3.91
C TYR A 82 9.85 0.21 5.33
N VAL A 83 8.99 1.14 5.72
CA VAL A 83 8.98 1.72 7.08
C VAL A 83 8.68 0.64 8.12
N ALA A 84 7.65 -0.18 7.90
CA ALA A 84 7.31 -1.28 8.81
C ALA A 84 8.45 -2.31 8.91
N GLY A 85 9.08 -2.62 7.77
CA GLY A 85 10.25 -3.49 7.67
C GLY A 85 11.45 -2.96 8.46
N ARG A 86 11.74 -1.65 8.40
CA ARG A 86 12.82 -0.98 9.15
C ARG A 86 12.61 -0.97 10.66
N MET A 87 11.36 -1.06 11.13
CA MET A 87 11.04 -1.16 12.56
C MET A 87 10.98 -2.62 13.07
N SER A 88 10.98 -3.59 12.15
CA SER A 88 11.02 -5.01 12.47
C SER A 88 12.44 -5.58 12.31
N ARG A 89 12.94 -6.23 13.36
CA ARG A 89 14.23 -6.94 13.30
C ARG A 89 14.11 -8.25 12.52
N PHE A 90 12.92 -8.87 12.57
CA PHE A 90 12.60 -10.13 11.93
C PHE A 90 11.25 -10.03 11.23
N SER A 91 11.04 -10.78 10.14
CA SER A 91 9.78 -10.91 9.38
C SER A 91 9.30 -9.75 8.48
N GLY A 92 10.19 -9.02 7.81
CA GLY A 92 9.83 -7.93 6.88
C GLY A 92 8.71 -8.23 5.88
N LEU A 93 8.68 -9.45 5.33
CA LEU A 93 7.59 -9.89 4.45
C LEU A 93 6.22 -9.86 5.15
N ARG A 94 6.13 -10.39 6.37
CA ARG A 94 4.90 -10.41 7.18
C ARG A 94 4.49 -9.01 7.60
N GLN A 95 5.44 -8.11 7.86
CA GLN A 95 5.11 -6.71 8.15
C GLN A 95 4.52 -6.02 6.92
N GLY A 96 5.06 -6.26 5.72
CA GLY A 96 4.49 -5.74 4.47
C GLY A 96 3.05 -6.22 4.25
N VAL A 97 2.78 -7.52 4.45
CA VAL A 97 1.41 -8.05 4.41
C VAL A 97 0.51 -7.41 5.45
N ALA A 98 0.99 -7.21 6.67
CA ALA A 98 0.21 -6.58 7.73
C ALA A 98 -0.09 -5.09 7.45
N VAL A 99 0.84 -4.34 6.85
CA VAL A 99 0.60 -2.97 6.35
C VAL A 99 -0.52 -2.99 5.30
N TRP A 100 -0.51 -3.96 4.40
CA TRP A 100 -1.55 -4.10 3.39
C TRP A 100 -2.92 -4.44 4.00
N LEU A 101 -2.96 -5.35 4.98
CA LEU A 101 -4.18 -5.72 5.70
C LEU A 101 -4.77 -4.55 6.49
N TRP A 102 -3.96 -3.64 7.02
CA TRP A 102 -4.45 -2.39 7.60
C TRP A 102 -5.21 -1.54 6.59
N GLY A 103 -4.69 -1.43 5.36
CA GLY A 103 -5.38 -0.75 4.27
C GLY A 103 -6.75 -1.37 3.99
N LEU A 104 -6.80 -2.70 3.90
CA LEU A 104 -8.05 -3.42 3.70
C LEU A 104 -9.04 -3.23 4.87
N LEU A 105 -8.55 -3.32 6.10
CA LEU A 105 -9.36 -3.16 7.31
C LEU A 105 -9.99 -1.76 7.38
N ILE A 106 -9.21 -0.71 7.13
CA ILE A 106 -9.71 0.67 7.15
C ILE A 106 -10.64 0.92 5.97
N ALA A 107 -10.36 0.37 4.78
CA ALA A 107 -11.27 0.48 3.63
C ALA A 107 -12.64 -0.14 3.93
N VAL A 108 -12.68 -1.33 4.54
CA VAL A 108 -13.92 -1.98 4.99
C VAL A 108 -14.61 -1.16 6.07
N ALA A 109 -13.87 -0.64 7.06
CA ALA A 109 -14.45 0.20 8.10
C ALA A 109 -15.09 1.48 7.53
N LEU A 110 -14.42 2.15 6.59
CA LEU A 110 -14.95 3.33 5.90
C LEU A 110 -16.18 3.00 5.04
N ALA A 111 -16.18 1.86 4.36
CA ALA A 111 -17.34 1.41 3.59
C ALA A 111 -18.56 1.20 4.50
N VAL A 112 -18.40 0.54 5.65
CA VAL A 112 -19.48 0.35 6.65
C VAL A 112 -19.97 1.68 7.20
N VAL A 113 -19.06 2.60 7.54
CA VAL A 113 -19.44 3.95 7.99
C VAL A 113 -20.22 4.70 6.92
N GLY A 114 -19.81 4.58 5.64
CA GLY A 114 -20.52 5.18 4.51
C GLY A 114 -21.97 4.69 4.39
N LEU A 115 -22.20 3.38 4.55
CA LEU A 115 -23.55 2.79 4.51
C LEU A 115 -24.43 3.32 5.65
N VAL A 116 -23.91 3.37 6.88
CA VAL A 116 -24.67 3.86 8.06
C VAL A 116 -24.92 5.38 7.98
N ALA A 117 -23.98 6.14 7.41
CA ALA A 117 -24.12 7.58 7.26
C ALA A 117 -25.16 7.96 6.18
N ASP A 118 -25.23 7.20 5.08
CA ASP A 118 -26.21 7.41 4.02
C ASP A 118 -27.65 7.28 4.54
N GLU A 119 -27.90 6.29 5.41
CA GLU A 119 -29.19 6.10 6.09
C GLU A 119 -29.62 7.33 6.92
N GLN A 120 -28.67 8.10 7.47
CA GLN A 120 -28.98 9.24 8.34
C GLN A 120 -28.99 10.60 7.63
N THR A 121 -28.28 10.76 6.52
CA THR A 121 -28.01 12.09 5.94
C THR A 121 -28.52 12.28 4.51
N ASN A 122 -28.95 11.22 3.82
CA ASN A 122 -29.51 11.26 2.46
C ASN A 122 -28.69 12.18 1.52
N ILE A 123 -27.36 12.09 1.65
CA ILE A 123 -26.37 12.95 0.97
C ILE A 123 -26.42 12.70 -0.54
N THR A 124 -26.67 11.44 -0.90
CA THR A 124 -26.86 10.94 -2.27
C THR A 124 -28.04 11.58 -2.99
N ASN A 125 -29.15 11.90 -2.29
CA ASN A 125 -30.27 12.65 -2.88
C ASN A 125 -30.03 14.16 -3.02
N ARG A 126 -29.01 14.72 -2.37
CA ARG A 126 -28.71 16.17 -2.44
C ARG A 126 -27.70 16.53 -3.53
N VAL A 127 -27.04 15.53 -4.12
CA VAL A 127 -26.08 15.72 -5.21
C VAL A 127 -26.70 15.15 -6.47
N SER A 128 -27.20 16.04 -7.33
CA SER A 128 -27.59 15.67 -8.70
C SER A 128 -26.33 15.32 -9.50
N LEU A 129 -25.85 14.09 -9.34
CA LEU A 129 -24.74 13.56 -10.13
C LEU A 129 -25.22 13.40 -11.57
N PRO A 130 -24.44 13.83 -12.58
CA PRO A 130 -24.70 13.51 -13.98
C PRO A 130 -24.91 11.99 -14.12
N PRO A 131 -25.90 11.52 -14.88
CA PRO A 131 -26.13 10.10 -15.06
C PRO A 131 -24.87 9.46 -15.65
N ILE A 132 -24.14 8.71 -14.83
CA ILE A 132 -23.04 7.89 -15.33
C ILE A 132 -23.71 6.67 -15.96
N PRO A 133 -23.46 6.35 -17.24
CA PRO A 133 -24.00 5.17 -17.89
C PRO A 133 -23.27 3.93 -17.35
N ILE A 134 -23.61 3.56 -16.13
CA ILE A 134 -23.21 2.33 -15.46
C ILE A 134 -24.47 1.79 -14.81
N ASP A 135 -24.88 0.60 -15.22
CA ASP A 135 -26.00 -0.08 -14.59
C ASP A 135 -25.65 -0.32 -13.12
N SER A 136 -26.54 0.05 -12.20
CA SER A 136 -26.26 0.01 -10.76
C SER A 136 -26.12 -1.42 -10.22
N ASN A 137 -26.46 -2.42 -11.03
CA ASN A 137 -26.30 -3.84 -10.74
C ASN A 137 -25.08 -4.48 -11.42
N ASP A 138 -24.35 -3.76 -12.28
CA ASP A 138 -23.28 -4.34 -13.07
C ASP A 138 -21.92 -4.21 -12.38
N VAL A 139 -21.58 -5.22 -11.58
CA VAL A 139 -20.18 -5.46 -11.25
C VAL A 139 -19.48 -5.94 -12.53
N THR A 140 -18.93 -5.00 -13.29
CA THR A 140 -18.31 -5.32 -14.58
C THR A 140 -17.10 -6.23 -14.42
N THR A 141 -16.93 -7.20 -15.32
CA THR A 141 -15.75 -8.08 -15.33
C THR A 141 -14.45 -7.29 -15.36
N ALA A 142 -14.42 -6.18 -16.11
CA ALA A 142 -13.29 -5.27 -16.16
C ALA A 142 -13.01 -4.62 -14.79
N GLY A 143 -14.04 -4.23 -14.04
CA GLY A 143 -13.92 -3.72 -12.68
C GLY A 143 -13.35 -4.74 -11.71
N LEU A 144 -13.81 -6.00 -11.75
CA LEU A 144 -13.23 -7.08 -10.93
C LEU A 144 -11.75 -7.30 -11.24
N ILE A 145 -11.40 -7.36 -12.52
CA ILE A 145 -10.02 -7.54 -12.95
C ILE A 145 -9.17 -6.37 -12.47
N GLY A 146 -9.64 -5.13 -12.65
CA GLY A 146 -8.95 -3.94 -12.17
C GLY A 146 -8.71 -3.96 -10.66
N LEU A 147 -9.74 -4.32 -9.88
CA LEU A 147 -9.62 -4.46 -8.43
C LEU A 147 -8.61 -5.55 -8.04
N ALA A 148 -8.67 -6.73 -8.66
CA ALA A 148 -7.73 -7.82 -8.41
C ALA A 148 -6.28 -7.41 -8.72
N VAL A 149 -6.06 -6.68 -9.82
CA VAL A 149 -4.75 -6.14 -10.19
C VAL A 149 -4.25 -5.15 -9.13
N VAL A 150 -5.09 -4.19 -8.71
CA VAL A 150 -4.71 -3.21 -7.68
C VAL A 150 -4.36 -3.90 -6.37
N LEU A 151 -5.19 -4.83 -5.90
CA LEU A 151 -4.94 -5.59 -4.67
C LEU A 151 -3.66 -6.42 -4.76
N GLY A 152 -3.44 -7.13 -5.87
CA GLY A 152 -2.26 -7.95 -6.08
C GLY A 152 -0.97 -7.12 -6.16
N VAL A 153 -0.96 -6.05 -6.96
CA VAL A 153 0.22 -5.20 -7.15
C VAL A 153 0.59 -4.47 -5.86
N THR A 154 -0.39 -3.91 -5.13
CA THR A 154 -0.14 -3.22 -3.85
C THR A 154 0.38 -4.19 -2.78
N LEU A 155 -0.15 -5.41 -2.73
CA LEU A 155 0.34 -6.45 -1.83
C LEU A 155 1.81 -6.81 -2.14
N LEU A 156 2.12 -7.06 -3.41
CA LEU A 156 3.49 -7.36 -3.86
C LEU A 156 4.44 -6.21 -3.57
N ALA A 157 4.02 -4.97 -3.79
CA ALA A 157 4.80 -3.79 -3.48
C ALA A 157 5.07 -3.65 -1.98
N ALA A 158 4.06 -3.82 -1.13
CA ALA A 158 4.21 -3.79 0.33
C ALA A 158 5.14 -4.89 0.84
N MET A 159 5.02 -6.10 0.30
CA MET A 159 5.90 -7.23 0.57
C MET A 159 7.35 -6.91 0.18
N ALA A 160 7.56 -6.37 -1.02
CA ALA A 160 8.88 -5.96 -1.51
C ALA A 160 9.49 -4.85 -0.63
N GLY A 161 8.70 -3.86 -0.24
CA GLY A 161 9.09 -2.80 0.68
C GLY A 161 9.53 -3.35 2.04
N GLY A 162 8.71 -4.21 2.64
CA GLY A 162 9.02 -4.85 3.92
C GLY A 162 10.29 -5.68 3.91
N MET A 163 10.54 -6.40 2.81
CA MET A 163 11.80 -7.11 2.60
C MET A 163 12.99 -6.15 2.46
N ALA A 164 12.85 -5.09 1.68
CA ALA A 164 13.89 -4.08 1.49
C ALA A 164 14.26 -3.39 2.80
N GLY A 165 13.28 -3.07 3.65
CA GLY A 165 13.48 -2.44 4.95
C GLY A 165 14.33 -3.27 5.92
N MET A 166 14.28 -4.60 5.82
CA MET A 166 15.09 -5.50 6.65
C MET A 166 16.50 -5.76 6.12
N ARG A 167 16.83 -5.33 4.89
CA ARG A 167 18.12 -5.63 4.28
C ARG A 167 19.29 -5.06 5.08
N PHE A 168 19.10 -3.93 5.75
CA PHE A 168 20.10 -3.31 6.63
C PHE A 168 20.37 -4.15 7.89
N HIS A 169 19.34 -4.65 8.57
CA HIS A 169 19.51 -5.50 9.75
C HIS A 169 20.29 -6.78 9.42
N ARG A 170 20.02 -7.38 8.26
CA ARG A 170 20.74 -8.58 7.81
C ARG A 170 22.22 -8.31 7.50
N LYS A 171 22.57 -7.09 7.07
CA LYS A 171 23.97 -6.69 6.87
C LYS A 171 24.68 -6.51 8.21
N VAL A 172 24.04 -5.85 9.18
CA VAL A 172 24.61 -5.62 10.52
C VAL A 172 24.79 -6.95 11.26
N ASP A 173 23.79 -7.84 11.22
CA ASP A 173 23.90 -9.19 11.78
C ASP A 173 25.13 -9.92 11.22
N ARG A 174 25.40 -9.82 9.90
CA ARG A 174 26.52 -10.51 9.26
C ARG A 174 27.88 -9.97 9.70
N ALA A 175 28.00 -8.66 9.90
CA ALA A 175 29.25 -8.04 10.36
C ALA A 175 29.59 -8.38 11.83
N GLY A 176 28.58 -8.58 12.68
CA GLY A 176 28.79 -8.95 14.08
C GLY A 176 29.30 -10.38 14.30
N PHE A 177 29.13 -11.27 13.32
CA PHE A 177 29.66 -12.64 13.39
C PHE A 177 31.12 -12.74 12.91
N ASP A 178 31.58 -11.83 12.04
CA ASP A 178 32.97 -11.82 11.53
C ASP A 178 34.01 -11.43 12.58
N THR A 179 33.63 -10.78 13.69
CA THR A 179 34.56 -10.38 14.77
C THR A 179 34.74 -11.43 15.86
N SER A 180 34.19 -12.64 15.70
CA SER A 180 34.38 -13.75 16.65
C SER A 180 35.56 -14.68 16.30
N SER A 181 36.54 -14.17 15.55
CA SER A 181 37.82 -14.84 15.32
C SER A 181 38.72 -14.71 16.57
N PRO A 182 39.36 -15.79 17.04
CA PRO A 182 39.96 -15.89 18.37
C PRO A 182 41.36 -15.28 18.42
N ASP A 183 41.47 -13.97 18.61
CA ASP A 183 42.71 -13.32 19.05
C ASP A 183 42.35 -12.11 19.93
N ALA A 184 42.03 -12.36 21.20
CA ALA A 184 41.96 -11.37 22.27
C ALA A 184 42.52 -11.97 23.56
#